data_AF-A0A7J0AEX8-F1
#
_entry.id   AF-A0A7J0AEX8-F1
#
_cell.length_a   1.000
_cell.length_b   1.000
_cell.length_c   1.000
_cell.angle_alpha   90.00
_cell.angle_beta   90.00
_cell.angle_gamma   90.00
#
_symmetry.space_group_name_H-M   'P 1'
#
loop_
_entity.id
_entity.type
_entity.pdbx_description
1 polymer ?
#
loop_
_entity_poly.entity_id
_entity_poly.type
_entity_poly.pdbx_seq_one_letter_code
_entity_poly.pdbx_strand_id
1 'polypeptide(L)'
;MRKILFILTMVVSLSASVASAQQRCDSHHEDRSGYEHGDRHHPSPYFVSKNKVFFDGRKIKGASASSFSILRDGYAKDTWSVYYCGTKMDGASSNSFKVLGFGYAKDTWNVYFDGKKINGASPESFKVLRDGYAKDTWNVYFDAVKIEGASPDSFKVLRDGYAKDTWNTYYFGRKID
;
A
#
# COMPACT_ATOMS: atom_id res chain seq x y z
N MET A 1 -5.32 44.73 28.26
CA MET A 1 -4.90 44.31 26.90
C MET A 1 -4.68 42.80 26.88
N ARG A 2 -5.18 42.11 25.84
CA ARG A 2 -4.96 40.68 25.44
C ARG A 2 -5.50 39.62 26.44
N LYS A 3 -6.66 38.96 26.27
CA LYS A 3 -7.17 38.11 25.17
C LYS A 3 -6.08 37.24 24.53
N ILE A 4 -6.10 35.94 24.82
CA ILE A 4 -6.25 34.82 23.88
C ILE A 4 -6.09 33.52 24.71
N LEU A 5 -7.20 32.83 24.97
CA LEU A 5 -7.22 31.46 25.46
C LEU A 5 -7.37 30.56 24.22
N PHE A 6 -6.26 29.95 23.78
CA PHE A 6 -6.24 29.07 22.62
C PHE A 6 -6.95 27.75 22.95
N ILE A 7 -8.00 27.46 22.19
CA ILE A 7 -8.64 26.17 22.08
C ILE A 7 -7.59 25.17 21.56
N LEU A 8 -7.13 24.25 22.40
CA LEU A 8 -6.18 23.19 22.03
C LEU A 8 -6.67 21.82 22.53
N THR A 9 -7.81 21.33 22.01
CA THR A 9 -8.25 19.95 22.33
C THR A 9 -8.91 19.19 21.18
N MET A 10 -8.93 19.70 19.94
CA MET A 10 -9.72 19.10 18.83
C MET A 10 -8.88 18.57 17.65
N VAL A 11 -7.71 17.96 17.90
CA VAL A 11 -6.92 17.33 16.81
C VAL A 11 -6.58 15.84 17.07
N VAL A 12 -6.86 15.30 18.27
CA VAL A 12 -6.42 13.92 18.63
C VAL A 12 -7.38 12.82 18.17
N SER A 13 -8.63 13.14 17.79
CA SER A 13 -9.63 12.10 17.46
C SER A 13 -9.53 11.54 16.04
N LEU A 14 -9.08 12.33 15.07
CA LEU A 14 -9.00 11.88 13.67
C LEU A 14 -7.84 10.91 13.47
N SER A 15 -6.68 11.14 14.10
CA SER A 15 -5.48 10.32 13.96
C SER A 15 -5.66 8.89 14.48
N ALA A 16 -6.32 8.72 15.64
CA ALA A 16 -6.57 7.39 16.21
C ALA A 16 -7.47 6.52 15.31
N SER A 17 -8.47 7.13 14.66
CA SER A 17 -9.40 6.42 13.78
C SER A 17 -8.74 5.94 12.47
N VAL A 18 -7.81 6.72 11.92
CA VAL A 18 -7.02 6.36 10.74
C VAL A 18 -6.00 5.27 11.08
N ALA A 19 -5.33 5.40 12.23
CA ALA A 19 -4.41 4.36 12.72
C ALA A 19 -5.10 3.02 12.94
N SER A 20 -6.33 3.02 13.49
CA SER A 20 -7.15 1.81 13.68
C SER A 20 -7.59 1.16 12.37
N ALA A 21 -7.87 1.93 11.31
CA ALA A 21 -8.26 1.39 10.01
C ALA A 21 -7.04 0.76 9.29
N GLN A 22 -5.87 1.41 9.40
CA GLN A 22 -4.62 0.90 8.88
C GLN A 22 -4.21 -0.41 9.57
N GLN A 23 -4.21 -0.46 10.91
CA GLN A 23 -3.87 -1.67 11.67
C GLN A 23 -4.72 -2.88 11.30
N ARG A 24 -6.02 -2.68 10.99
CA ARG A 24 -6.91 -3.76 10.56
C ARG A 24 -6.60 -4.26 9.16
N CYS A 25 -6.11 -3.39 8.27
CA CYS A 25 -5.63 -3.81 6.97
C CYS A 25 -4.29 -4.53 7.03
N ASP A 26 -3.36 -4.03 7.85
CA ASP A 26 -2.05 -4.66 8.04
C ASP A 26 -2.23 -6.09 8.62
N SER A 27 -3.21 -6.31 9.50
CA SER A 27 -3.52 -7.66 10.03
C SER A 27 -4.03 -8.65 8.98
N HIS A 28 -4.60 -8.18 7.86
CA HIS A 28 -4.95 -9.04 6.73
C HIS A 28 -3.74 -9.33 5.82
N HIS A 29 -2.64 -8.58 5.97
CA HIS A 29 -1.37 -8.77 5.27
C HIS A 29 -0.33 -9.59 6.06
N GLU A 30 -0.52 -9.81 7.37
CA GLU A 30 0.42 -10.60 8.20
C GLU A 30 0.29 -12.11 8.01
N ASP A 31 -0.81 -12.62 7.42
CA ASP A 31 -0.94 -14.02 6.98
C ASP A 31 -0.18 -14.27 5.66
N ARG A 32 1.08 -13.78 5.59
CA ARG A 32 2.04 -14.04 4.51
C ARG A 32 2.80 -15.36 4.71
N SER A 33 2.64 -16.02 5.86
CA SER A 33 3.26 -17.31 6.17
C SER A 33 2.37 -18.49 5.78
N GLY A 34 2.12 -18.65 4.49
CA GLY A 34 1.34 -19.77 4.00
C GLY A 34 1.21 -19.71 2.50
N TYR A 35 2.06 -20.44 1.78
CA TYR A 35 1.87 -20.72 0.37
C TYR A 35 0.63 -21.63 0.20
N GLU A 36 -0.56 -21.10 0.44
CA GLU A 36 -1.82 -21.76 0.11
C GLU A 36 -2.70 -20.81 -0.71
N HIS A 37 -2.77 -21.11 -2.00
CA HIS A 37 -3.84 -20.67 -2.90
C HIS A 37 -5.16 -21.32 -2.47
N GLY A 38 -5.69 -20.92 -1.31
CA GLY A 38 -7.05 -21.20 -0.91
C GLY A 38 -7.88 -19.96 -1.17
N ASP A 39 -8.84 -20.05 -2.11
CA ASP A 39 -9.84 -19.03 -2.44
C ASP A 39 -10.79 -18.70 -1.26
N ARG A 40 -10.26 -18.41 -0.06
CA ARG A 40 -11.02 -17.78 1.01
C ARG A 40 -11.05 -16.28 0.70
N HIS A 41 -11.84 -15.92 -0.30
CA HIS A 41 -12.18 -14.52 -0.58
C HIS A 41 -12.99 -14.00 0.62
N HIS A 42 -12.30 -13.56 1.67
CA HIS A 42 -12.93 -12.72 2.67
C HIS A 42 -13.54 -11.53 1.93
N PRO A 43 -14.84 -11.25 2.12
CA PRO A 43 -15.47 -10.11 1.49
C PRO A 43 -14.65 -8.87 1.80
N SER A 44 -14.38 -8.08 0.77
CA SER A 44 -13.69 -6.81 0.96
C SER A 44 -14.40 -6.03 2.08
N PRO A 45 -13.67 -5.43 3.03
CA PRO A 45 -14.26 -4.56 4.04
C PRO A 45 -14.91 -3.31 3.43
N TYR A 46 -14.66 -3.02 2.15
CA TYR A 46 -15.40 -2.03 1.40
C TYR A 46 -16.77 -2.53 0.97
N PHE A 47 -17.77 -1.65 1.05
CA PHE A 47 -19.07 -1.90 0.42
C PHE A 47 -19.77 -0.60 0.06
N VAL A 48 -20.65 -0.68 -0.93
CA VAL A 48 -21.50 0.43 -1.38
C VAL A 48 -22.94 0.14 -0.99
N SER A 49 -23.59 1.08 -0.29
CA SER A 49 -25.00 0.94 0.11
C SER A 49 -25.67 2.31 0.20
N LYS A 50 -26.92 2.40 -0.26
CA LYS A 50 -27.73 3.65 -0.23
C LYS A 50 -26.96 4.88 -0.74
N ASN A 51 -26.29 4.72 -1.89
CA ASN A 51 -25.45 5.75 -2.53
C ASN A 51 -24.32 6.30 -1.63
N LYS A 52 -23.79 5.48 -0.72
CA LYS A 52 -22.67 5.80 0.16
C LYS A 52 -21.67 4.66 0.13
N VAL A 53 -20.39 5.01 0.29
CA VAL A 53 -19.29 4.05 0.38
C VAL A 53 -18.88 3.90 1.83
N PHE A 54 -18.60 2.67 2.22
CA PHE A 54 -18.14 2.31 3.56
C PHE A 54 -16.87 1.48 3.48
N PHE A 55 -16.07 1.54 4.54
CA PHE A 55 -14.99 0.63 4.84
C PHE A 55 -15.13 0.20 6.30
N ASP A 56 -15.21 -1.10 6.56
CA ASP A 56 -15.32 -1.66 7.91
C ASP A 56 -16.46 -0.99 8.73
N GLY A 57 -17.63 -0.87 8.10
CA GLY A 57 -18.83 -0.25 8.67
C GLY A 57 -18.79 1.28 8.77
N ARG A 58 -17.68 1.94 8.45
CA ARG A 58 -17.53 3.41 8.54
C ARG A 58 -17.70 4.07 7.18
N LYS A 59 -18.50 5.14 7.12
CA LYS A 59 -18.71 5.90 5.89
C LYS A 59 -17.42 6.62 5.46
N ILE A 60 -17.00 6.42 4.22
CA ILE A 60 -15.93 7.18 3.59
C ILE A 60 -16.50 8.50 3.08
N LYS A 61 -16.09 9.62 3.69
CA LYS A 61 -16.55 10.95 3.26
C LYS A 61 -15.89 11.34 1.94
N GLY A 62 -16.68 11.88 1.01
CA GLY A 62 -16.20 12.34 -0.30
C GLY A 62 -16.13 11.26 -1.38
N ALA A 63 -16.28 9.98 -1.02
CA ALA A 63 -16.26 8.89 -2.00
C ALA A 63 -17.51 8.87 -2.88
N SER A 64 -17.30 8.76 -4.19
CA SER A 64 -18.37 8.71 -5.18
C SER A 64 -18.89 7.29 -5.37
N ALA A 65 -19.99 6.96 -4.67
CA ALA A 65 -20.60 5.63 -4.69
C ALA A 65 -20.99 5.15 -6.10
N SER A 66 -21.39 6.04 -7.01
CA SER A 66 -21.79 5.70 -8.38
C SER A 66 -20.64 5.22 -9.27
N SER A 67 -19.39 5.50 -8.88
CA SER A 67 -18.19 5.15 -9.64
C SER A 67 -17.19 4.33 -8.81
N PHE A 68 -17.56 3.92 -7.61
CA PHE A 68 -16.67 3.26 -6.67
C PHE A 68 -16.38 1.83 -7.13
N SER A 69 -15.11 1.51 -7.27
CA SER A 69 -14.58 0.22 -7.66
C SER A 69 -13.67 -0.29 -6.56
N ILE A 70 -14.06 -1.41 -5.96
CA ILE A 70 -13.24 -2.13 -4.99
C ILE A 70 -12.18 -2.90 -5.79
N LEU A 71 -10.90 -2.66 -5.47
CA LEU A 71 -9.78 -3.39 -6.06
C LEU A 71 -9.32 -4.48 -5.06
N ARG A 72 -8.15 -5.05 -5.31
CA ARG A 72 -7.51 -6.01 -4.39
C ARG A 72 -6.56 -5.31 -3.42
N ASP A 73 -6.02 -6.07 -2.47
CA ASP A 73 -4.96 -5.65 -1.54
C ASP A 73 -5.31 -4.36 -0.77
N GLY A 74 -6.56 -4.22 -0.33
CA GLY A 74 -7.02 -3.04 0.43
C GLY A 74 -7.21 -1.75 -0.38
N TYR A 75 -6.91 -1.77 -1.68
CA TYR A 75 -7.12 -0.62 -2.55
C TYR A 75 -8.55 -0.55 -3.09
N ALA A 76 -9.03 0.66 -3.30
CA ALA A 76 -10.25 0.97 -4.01
C ALA A 76 -10.11 2.32 -4.73
N LYS A 77 -10.99 2.63 -5.67
CA LYS A 77 -11.00 3.95 -6.32
C LYS A 77 -12.39 4.36 -6.74
N ASP A 78 -12.61 5.66 -6.87
CA ASP A 78 -13.72 6.22 -7.64
C ASP A 78 -13.18 7.00 -8.84
N THR A 79 -14.00 7.74 -9.59
CA THR A 79 -13.52 8.54 -10.74
C THR A 79 -12.41 9.53 -10.38
N TRP A 80 -12.37 10.03 -9.14
CA TRP A 80 -11.52 11.17 -8.76
C TRP A 80 -10.42 10.83 -7.77
N SER A 81 -10.57 9.75 -7.00
CA SER A 81 -9.74 9.47 -5.84
C SER A 81 -9.44 7.98 -5.73
N VAL A 82 -8.25 7.69 -5.21
CA VAL A 82 -7.85 6.35 -4.80
C VAL A 82 -7.91 6.28 -3.29
N TYR A 83 -8.27 5.11 -2.77
CA TYR A 83 -8.40 4.83 -1.36
C TYR A 83 -7.58 3.60 -1.01
N TYR A 84 -6.93 3.63 0.15
CA TYR A 84 -6.36 2.47 0.79
C TYR A 84 -7.02 2.34 2.16
N CYS A 85 -7.66 1.20 2.41
CA CYS A 85 -8.29 0.88 3.69
C CYS A 85 -9.22 1.97 4.26
N GLY A 86 -10.11 2.48 3.41
CA GLY A 86 -11.07 3.53 3.75
C GLY A 86 -10.49 4.95 3.79
N THR A 87 -9.17 5.09 3.63
CA THR A 87 -8.45 6.37 3.65
C THR A 87 -8.14 6.83 2.24
N LYS A 88 -8.50 8.06 1.90
CA LYS A 88 -8.15 8.66 0.60
C LYS A 88 -6.63 8.85 0.51
N MET A 89 -6.04 8.43 -0.60
CA MET A 89 -4.61 8.59 -0.90
C MET A 89 -4.36 9.93 -1.57
N ASP A 90 -3.45 10.73 -1.02
CA ASP A 90 -3.02 12.00 -1.61
C ASP A 90 -2.01 11.78 -2.73
N GLY A 91 -2.18 12.52 -3.84
CA GLY A 91 -1.29 12.46 -5.00
C GLY A 91 -1.51 11.26 -5.94
N ALA A 92 -2.39 10.32 -5.59
CA ALA A 92 -2.71 9.17 -6.41
C ALA A 92 -3.64 9.49 -7.58
N SER A 93 -3.22 9.14 -8.79
CA SER A 93 -4.01 9.34 -10.01
C SER A 93 -4.97 8.18 -10.25
N SER A 94 -6.26 8.36 -9.94
CA SER A 94 -7.28 7.31 -10.14
C SER A 94 -7.39 6.82 -11.59
N ASN A 95 -7.14 7.70 -12.56
CA ASN A 95 -7.25 7.37 -13.98
C ASN A 95 -6.22 6.34 -14.45
N SER A 96 -5.03 6.32 -13.83
CA SER A 96 -3.94 5.40 -14.20
C SER A 96 -3.56 4.42 -13.11
N PHE A 97 -4.28 4.41 -11.98
CA PHE A 97 -3.99 3.55 -10.83
C PHE A 97 -4.16 2.07 -11.16
N LYS A 98 -3.15 1.27 -10.84
CA LYS A 98 -3.10 -0.18 -11.03
C LYS A 98 -2.52 -0.85 -9.80
N VAL A 99 -3.24 -1.82 -9.25
CA VAL A 99 -2.72 -2.69 -8.19
C VAL A 99 -1.83 -3.76 -8.82
N LEU A 100 -0.58 -3.84 -8.36
CA LEU A 100 0.43 -4.75 -8.87
C LEU A 100 0.43 -6.09 -8.13
N GLY A 101 -0.12 -6.13 -6.91
CA GLY A 101 -0.16 -7.34 -6.07
C GLY A 101 0.68 -7.17 -4.82
N PHE A 102 0.40 -7.99 -3.79
CA PHE A 102 1.20 -8.05 -2.56
C PHE A 102 1.37 -6.68 -1.88
N GLY A 103 0.31 -5.86 -1.89
CA GLY A 103 0.31 -4.50 -1.31
C GLY A 103 0.90 -3.41 -2.23
N TYR A 104 1.61 -3.80 -3.29
CA TYR A 104 2.15 -2.85 -4.27
C TYR A 104 1.09 -2.37 -5.26
N ALA A 105 1.15 -1.09 -5.58
CA ALA A 105 0.35 -0.45 -6.62
C ALA A 105 1.16 0.66 -7.30
N LYS A 106 0.70 1.14 -8.45
CA LYS A 106 1.29 2.31 -9.10
C LYS A 106 0.25 3.12 -9.85
N ASP A 107 0.59 4.37 -10.12
CA ASP A 107 -0.03 5.17 -11.17
C ASP A 107 1.04 5.58 -12.21
N THR A 108 0.74 6.56 -13.05
CA THR A 108 1.70 7.07 -14.05
C THR A 108 2.95 7.69 -13.42
N TRP A 109 2.85 8.24 -12.22
CA TRP A 109 3.84 9.12 -11.61
C TRP A 109 4.48 8.56 -10.34
N ASN A 110 3.79 7.64 -9.67
CA ASN A 110 4.18 7.15 -8.35
C ASN A 110 3.99 5.64 -8.23
N VAL A 111 4.81 5.04 -7.36
CA VAL A 111 4.63 3.69 -6.86
C VAL A 111 4.20 3.76 -5.40
N TYR A 112 3.35 2.84 -4.99
CA TYR A 112 2.80 2.77 -3.65
C TYR A 112 2.96 1.36 -3.09
N PHE A 113 3.02 1.28 -1.77
CA PHE A 113 2.93 0.05 -0.99
C PHE A 113 2.05 0.34 0.22
N ASP A 114 1.02 -0.47 0.41
CA ASP A 114 0.05 -0.33 1.49
C ASP A 114 -0.45 1.12 1.69
N GLY A 115 -0.83 1.75 0.57
CA GLY A 115 -1.35 3.11 0.53
C GLY A 115 -0.30 4.22 0.67
N LYS A 116 0.97 3.89 0.89
CA LYS A 116 2.07 4.85 1.07
C LYS A 116 2.92 4.95 -0.19
N LYS A 117 3.27 6.17 -0.59
CA LYS A 117 4.16 6.42 -1.72
C LYS A 117 5.58 5.94 -1.41
N ILE A 118 6.19 5.21 -2.36
CA ILE A 118 7.61 4.83 -2.34
C ILE A 118 8.41 5.95 -3.00
N ASN A 119 9.17 6.70 -2.22
CA ASN A 119 9.96 7.83 -2.74
C ASN A 119 11.16 7.31 -3.56
N GLY A 120 11.37 7.91 -4.74
CA GLY A 120 12.47 7.56 -5.65
C GLY A 120 12.20 6.37 -6.57
N ALA A 121 11.08 5.66 -6.40
CA ALA A 121 10.71 4.55 -7.27
C ALA A 121 10.30 5.01 -8.67
N SER A 122 10.77 4.31 -9.70
CA SER A 122 10.42 4.57 -11.10
C SER A 122 9.17 3.77 -11.51
N PRO A 123 7.97 4.39 -11.65
CA PRO A 123 6.74 3.65 -11.93
C PRO A 123 6.74 2.97 -13.30
N GLU A 124 7.47 3.54 -14.26
CA GLU A 124 7.58 3.01 -15.62
C GLU A 124 8.24 1.63 -15.63
N SER A 125 9.32 1.46 -14.85
CA SER A 125 10.12 0.24 -14.81
C SER A 125 9.84 -0.67 -13.60
N PHE A 126 8.97 -0.24 -12.68
CA PHE A 126 8.68 -0.97 -11.44
C PHE A 126 8.08 -2.35 -11.71
N LYS A 127 8.65 -3.37 -11.07
CA LYS A 127 8.25 -4.77 -11.14
C LYS A 127 8.20 -5.34 -9.72
N VAL A 128 7.03 -5.86 -9.36
CA VAL A 128 6.86 -6.67 -8.15
C VAL A 128 7.45 -8.06 -8.42
N LEU A 129 8.30 -8.52 -7.52
CA LEU A 129 8.87 -9.87 -7.52
C LEU A 129 8.09 -10.71 -6.50
N ARG A 130 8.61 -11.88 -6.13
CA ARG A 130 8.02 -12.69 -5.05
C ARG A 130 8.57 -12.29 -3.68
N ASP A 131 7.95 -12.84 -2.63
CA ASP A 131 8.42 -12.75 -1.24
C ASP A 131 8.67 -11.30 -0.77
N GLY A 132 7.78 -10.36 -1.13
CA GLY A 132 7.85 -8.95 -0.70
C GLY A 132 8.87 -8.08 -1.44
N TYR A 133 9.72 -8.69 -2.27
CA TYR A 133 10.69 -7.95 -3.07
C TYR A 133 10.05 -7.27 -4.28
N ALA A 134 10.60 -6.13 -4.65
CA ALA A 134 10.30 -5.43 -5.89
C ALA A 134 11.57 -4.76 -6.42
N LYS A 135 11.58 -4.37 -7.69
CA LYS A 135 12.68 -3.59 -8.26
C LYS A 135 12.19 -2.65 -9.34
N ASP A 136 12.93 -1.59 -9.57
CA ASP A 136 12.86 -0.78 -10.78
C ASP A 136 14.20 -0.84 -11.52
N THR A 137 14.42 0.02 -12.52
CA THR A 137 15.70 0.08 -13.24
C THR A 137 16.90 0.41 -12.34
N TRP A 138 16.69 1.14 -11.25
CA TRP A 138 17.76 1.75 -10.46
C TRP A 138 17.87 1.18 -9.04
N ASN A 139 16.79 0.61 -8.52
CA ASN A 139 16.69 0.25 -7.11
C ASN A 139 16.04 -1.13 -6.93
N VAL A 140 16.37 -1.76 -5.81
CA VAL A 140 15.67 -2.93 -5.28
C VAL A 140 15.01 -2.56 -3.97
N TYR A 141 13.84 -3.11 -3.71
CA TYR A 141 13.02 -2.84 -2.53
C TYR A 141 12.60 -4.15 -1.87
N PHE A 142 12.39 -4.08 -0.56
CA PHE A 142 11.69 -5.08 0.22
C PHE A 142 10.61 -4.37 1.03
N ASP A 143 9.34 -4.71 0.83
CA ASP A 143 8.17 -4.06 1.46
C ASP A 143 8.29 -2.52 1.48
N ALA A 144 8.52 -1.93 0.30
CA ALA A 144 8.77 -0.51 0.05
C ALA A 144 10.08 0.10 0.54
N VAL A 145 10.87 -0.62 1.33
CA VAL A 145 12.16 -0.14 1.81
C VAL A 145 13.22 -0.43 0.75
N LYS A 146 13.88 0.63 0.26
CA LYS A 146 15.01 0.48 -0.65
C LYS A 146 16.15 -0.29 0.05
N ILE A 147 16.68 -1.30 -0.62
CA ILE A 147 17.83 -2.08 -0.17
C ILE A 147 19.09 -1.38 -0.67
N GLU A 148 19.81 -0.72 0.23
CA GLU A 148 21.02 0.02 -0.13
C GLU A 148 22.13 -0.91 -0.63
N GLY A 149 22.75 -0.53 -1.75
CA GLY A 149 23.83 -1.28 -2.40
C GLY A 149 23.42 -2.52 -3.19
N ALA A 150 22.12 -2.86 -3.25
CA ALA A 150 21.63 -3.95 -4.09
C ALA A 150 21.73 -3.62 -5.58
N SER A 151 22.15 -4.59 -6.39
CA SER A 151 22.29 -4.43 -7.85
C SER A 151 21.02 -4.88 -8.58
N PRO A 152 20.16 -3.97 -9.10
CA PRO A 152 18.87 -4.36 -9.69
C PRO A 152 18.98 -5.23 -10.95
N ASP A 153 20.09 -5.12 -11.67
CA ASP A 153 20.33 -5.85 -12.92
C ASP A 153 20.59 -7.34 -12.70
N SER A 154 21.25 -7.70 -11.60
CA SER A 154 21.56 -9.09 -11.24
C SER A 154 20.71 -9.64 -10.09
N PHE A 155 19.80 -8.83 -9.54
CA PHE A 155 18.96 -9.22 -8.41
C PHE A 155 18.03 -10.39 -8.76
N LYS A 156 18.10 -11.45 -7.96
CA LYS A 156 17.29 -12.67 -8.09
C LYS A 156 16.72 -13.03 -6.73
N VAL A 157 15.40 -13.06 -6.64
CA VAL A 157 14.71 -13.60 -5.47
C VAL A 157 14.82 -15.13 -5.51
N LEU A 158 15.28 -15.72 -4.42
CA LEU A 158 15.32 -17.17 -4.19
C LEU A 158 14.00 -17.58 -3.53
N ARG A 159 13.97 -18.61 -2.68
CA ARG A 159 12.76 -18.99 -1.92
C ARG A 159 12.85 -18.49 -0.48
N ASP A 160 11.72 -18.48 0.20
CA ASP A 160 11.63 -18.30 1.65
C ASP A 160 12.29 -17.01 2.14
N GLY A 161 12.12 -15.92 1.38
CA GLY A 161 12.63 -14.59 1.73
C GLY A 161 14.10 -14.35 1.38
N TYR A 162 14.82 -15.36 0.90
CA TYR A 162 16.18 -15.18 0.40
C TYR A 162 16.19 -14.51 -0.97
N ALA A 163 17.19 -13.67 -1.20
CA ALA A 163 17.51 -13.11 -2.50
C ALA A 163 19.02 -12.94 -2.64
N LYS A 164 19.51 -12.72 -3.85
CA LYS A 164 20.92 -12.42 -4.10
C LYS A 164 21.07 -11.48 -5.28
N ASP A 165 22.19 -10.77 -5.31
CA ASP A 165 22.71 -10.17 -6.53
C ASP A 165 24.08 -10.81 -6.86
N THR A 166 24.91 -10.12 -7.66
CA THR A 166 26.25 -10.60 -8.01
C THR A 166 27.19 -10.68 -6.80
N TRP A 167 27.02 -9.78 -5.84
CA TRP A 167 28.00 -9.51 -4.78
C TRP A 167 27.49 -9.87 -3.39
N ASN A 168 26.18 -9.91 -3.21
CA ASN A 168 25.53 -9.96 -1.91
C ASN A 168 24.41 -11.01 -1.89
N THR A 169 24.18 -11.57 -0.71
CA THR A 169 22.97 -12.32 -0.40
C THR A 169 22.12 -11.51 0.58
N TYR A 170 20.81 -11.69 0.51
CA TYR A 170 19.82 -10.98 1.31
C TYR A 170 18.82 -11.95 1.91
N TYR A 171 18.32 -11.62 3.09
CA TYR A 171 17.20 -12.28 3.76
C TYR A 171 16.20 -11.23 4.23
N PHE A 172 14.98 -11.27 3.69
CA PHE A 172 13.93 -10.26 3.89
C PHE A 172 14.44 -8.82 3.81
N GLY A 173 15.14 -8.50 2.70
CA GLY A 173 15.68 -7.17 2.42
C GLY A 173 16.97 -6.82 3.16
N ARG A 174 17.39 -7.62 4.15
CA ARG A 174 18.64 -7.38 4.89
C ARG A 174 19.79 -8.11 4.20
N LYS A 175 20.87 -7.39 3.93
CA LYS A 175 22.12 -8.03 3.48
C LYS A 175 22.63 -8.98 4.56
N ILE A 176 23.04 -10.17 4.14
CA ILE A 176 23.68 -11.18 4.99
C ILE A 176 25.05 -11.52 4.40
N ASP A 177 26.01 -11.77 5.29
CA ASP A 177 27.41 -12.11 4.97
C ASP A 177 27.60 -13.63 4.90
#